data_AF-A0A9C7V8P2-F1
#
_entry.id   AF-A0A9C7V8P2-F1
#
_cell.length_a   1.000
_cell.length_b   1.000
_cell.length_c   1.000
_cell.angle_alpha   90.00
_cell.angle_beta   90.00
_cell.angle_gamma   90.00
#
_symmetry.space_group_name_H-M   'P 1'
#
loop_
_entity.id
_entity.type
_entity.pdbx_description
1 polymer ?
#
loop_
_entity_poly.entity_id
_entity_poly.type
_entity_poly.pdbx_seq_one_letter_code
_entity_poly.pdbx_strand_id
1 'polypeptide(L)'
;MQYRKEDENGDYTFGQGDNTFLKDTPEAVAQAVKTRFALWMGEWFLDVTEGTPYREAILGKHKSAAYNMAVRERILGTQGVTEILEFTTEYNPTTRRVTFTATINTLYGETTVTSEA
;
A
#
# COMPACT_ATOMS: atom_id res chain seq x y z
N MET A 1 14.08 9.17 1.20
CA MET A 1 12.61 9.14 1.03
C MET A 1 11.99 10.04 2.09
N GLN A 2 11.07 10.93 1.72
CA GLN A 2 10.42 11.83 2.68
C GLN A 2 8.92 11.92 2.41
N TYR A 3 8.11 11.57 3.40
CA TYR A 3 6.64 11.62 3.37
C TYR A 3 6.14 12.51 4.50
N ARG A 4 5.04 13.23 4.29
CA ARG A 4 4.35 13.90 5.40
C ARG A 4 3.58 12.84 6.18
N LYS A 5 3.76 12.80 7.50
CA LYS A 5 3.10 11.84 8.36
C LYS A 5 1.58 12.03 8.32
N GLU A 6 0.88 10.92 8.12
CA GLU A 6 -0.57 10.83 8.22
C GLU A 6 -0.99 10.42 9.64
N ASP A 7 -2.19 10.82 10.05
CA ASP A 7 -2.84 10.33 11.28
C ASP A 7 -3.57 9.00 11.04
N GLU A 8 -4.31 8.53 12.04
CA GLU A 8 -5.06 7.26 11.96
C GLU A 8 -6.16 7.26 10.89
N ASN A 9 -6.62 8.44 10.45
CA ASN A 9 -7.64 8.61 9.41
C ASN A 9 -7.04 8.79 8.01
N GLY A 10 -5.71 8.84 7.89
CA GLY A 10 -5.02 9.14 6.64
C GLY A 10 -4.89 10.64 6.35
N ASP A 11 -5.19 11.51 7.31
CA ASP A 11 -5.07 12.95 7.13
C ASP A 11 -3.66 13.43 7.45
N TYR A 12 -3.20 14.45 6.73
CA TYR A 12 -1.89 15.03 6.99
C TYR A 12 -1.82 15.73 8.34
N THR A 13 -0.78 15.38 9.09
CA THR A 13 -0.43 16.08 10.33
C THR A 13 0.31 17.39 10.04
N PHE A 14 0.10 18.41 10.87
CA PHE A 14 0.75 19.72 10.78
C PHE A 14 1.11 20.23 12.19
N GLY A 15 2.00 21.23 12.27
CA GLY A 15 2.32 21.94 13.52
C GLY A 15 3.29 21.22 14.46
N GLN A 16 3.97 20.17 14.01
CA GLN A 16 4.93 19.39 14.82
C GLN A 16 6.40 19.59 14.39
N GLY A 17 6.70 20.63 13.61
CA GLY A 17 8.05 20.91 13.11
C GLY A 17 8.59 19.76 12.26
N ASP A 18 9.82 19.32 12.53
CA ASP A 18 10.44 18.19 11.82
C ASP A 18 9.71 16.85 12.01
N ASN A 19 8.98 16.68 13.12
CA ASN A 19 8.22 15.46 13.40
C ASN A 19 6.98 15.30 12.51
N THR A 20 6.63 16.32 11.71
CA THR A 20 5.57 16.23 10.70
C THR A 20 5.97 15.34 9.51
N PHE A 21 7.24 14.97 9.39
CA PHE A 21 7.73 14.15 8.26
C PHE A 21 8.32 12.83 8.72
N LEU A 22 8.03 11.78 7.95
CA LEU A 22 8.76 10.53 7.97
C LEU A 22 9.91 10.66 6.98
N LYS A 23 11.16 10.64 7.46
CA LYS A 23 12.38 10.82 6.66
C LYS A 23 13.24 9.57 6.78
N ASP A 24 13.40 8.85 5.67
CA ASP A 24 14.26 7.67 5.58
C ASP A 24 13.95 6.62 6.66
N THR A 25 12.67 6.32 6.89
CA THR A 25 12.21 5.33 7.87
C THR A 25 11.35 4.25 7.23
N PRO A 26 11.21 3.06 7.86
CA PRO A 26 10.31 2.01 7.38
C PRO A 26 8.86 2.49 7.26
N GLU A 27 8.41 3.36 8.18
CA GLU A 27 7.05 3.91 8.17
C GLU A 27 6.80 4.78 6.93
N ALA A 28 7.82 5.51 6.43
CA ALA A 28 7.70 6.27 5.19
C ALA A 28 7.42 5.34 4.00
N VAL A 29 8.11 4.20 3.95
CA VAL A 29 7.92 3.17 2.92
C VAL A 29 6.54 2.54 3.07
N ALA A 30 6.12 2.21 4.29
CA ALA A 30 4.79 1.69 4.59
C ALA A 30 3.68 2.64 4.13
N GLN A 31 3.83 3.95 4.39
CA GLN A 31 2.88 4.96 3.94
C GLN A 31 2.85 5.04 2.41
N ALA A 32 3.99 5.00 1.73
CA ALA A 32 4.03 4.98 0.28
C ALA A 32 3.35 3.76 -0.34
N VAL A 33 3.52 2.58 0.25
CA VAL A 33 2.79 1.37 -0.16
C VAL A 33 1.29 1.65 -0.05
N LYS A 34 0.81 2.11 1.10
CA LYS A 34 -0.62 2.45 1.30
C LYS A 34 -1.13 3.47 0.27
N THR A 35 -0.40 4.57 0.04
CA THR A 35 -0.78 5.59 -0.95
C THR A 35 -0.90 4.99 -2.36
N ARG A 36 0.01 4.09 -2.74
CA ARG A 36 -0.06 3.41 -4.05
C ARG A 36 -1.27 2.49 -4.17
N PHE A 37 -1.71 1.86 -3.09
CA PHE A 37 -2.94 1.07 -3.08
C PHE A 37 -4.21 1.91 -3.08
N ALA A 38 -4.16 3.15 -2.56
CA ALA A 38 -5.30 4.06 -2.59
C ALA A 38 -5.61 4.58 -4.00
N LEU A 39 -4.62 4.69 -4.87
CA LEU A 39 -4.81 5.09 -6.27
C LEU A 39 -5.29 3.91 -7.12
N TRP A 40 -6.45 4.03 -7.75
CA TRP A 40 -6.93 3.04 -8.71
C TRP A 40 -6.39 3.31 -10.11
N MET A 41 -6.17 2.23 -10.87
CA MET A 41 -5.73 2.35 -12.26
C MET A 41 -6.73 3.19 -13.06
N GLY A 42 -6.22 4.20 -13.78
CA GLY A 42 -7.03 5.12 -14.58
C GLY A 42 -7.57 6.35 -13.84
N GLU A 43 -7.37 6.48 -12.53
CA GLU A 43 -7.80 7.68 -11.79
C GLU A 43 -6.87 8.88 -12.00
N TRP A 44 -5.58 8.64 -12.20
CA TRP A 44 -4.63 9.71 -12.41
C TRP A 44 -4.63 10.19 -13.86
N PHE A 45 -5.14 11.40 -14.09
CA PHE A 45 -5.31 11.94 -15.45
C PHE A 45 -4.01 12.06 -16.27
N LEU A 46 -2.86 12.20 -15.60
CA LEU A 46 -1.56 12.34 -16.28
C LEU A 46 -0.99 10.99 -16.71
N ASP A 47 -1.31 9.92 -15.98
CA ASP A 47 -0.91 8.56 -16.28
C ASP A 47 -2.00 7.58 -15.86
N VAL A 48 -2.82 7.20 -16.84
CA VAL A 48 -3.93 6.26 -16.65
C VAL A 48 -3.46 4.82 -16.47
N THR A 49 -2.18 4.53 -16.68
CA THR A 49 -1.59 3.20 -16.48
C THR A 49 -1.09 2.99 -15.05
N GLU A 50 -0.92 4.08 -14.29
CA GLU A 50 -0.56 4.01 -12.88
C GLU A 50 -1.81 3.79 -12.00
N GLY A 51 -1.60 3.14 -10.86
CA GLY A 51 -2.65 2.77 -9.91
C GLY A 51 -2.77 1.25 -9.75
N THR A 52 -3.68 0.86 -8.89
CA THR A 52 -3.96 -0.55 -8.59
C THR A 52 -5.11 -1.04 -9.49
N PRO A 53 -4.94 -2.12 -10.26
CA PRO A 53 -5.93 -2.59 -11.23
C PRO A 53 -7.08 -3.35 -10.55
N TYR A 54 -7.85 -2.64 -9.70
CA TYR A 54 -8.86 -3.27 -8.86
C TYR A 54 -9.99 -3.92 -9.65
N ARG A 55 -10.46 -3.30 -10.74
CA ARG A 55 -11.60 -3.79 -11.52
C ARG A 55 -11.23 -5.01 -12.35
N GLU A 56 -10.01 -5.04 -12.85
CA GLU A 56 -9.52 -6.01 -13.82
C GLU A 56 -8.94 -7.25 -13.14
N ALA A 57 -8.20 -7.08 -12.05
CA ALA A 57 -7.40 -8.14 -11.44
C ALA A 57 -7.83 -8.56 -10.03
N ILE A 58 -8.63 -7.72 -9.33
CA ILE A 58 -8.83 -7.85 -7.87
C ILE A 58 -10.28 -8.12 -7.50
N LEU A 59 -11.21 -7.32 -8.02
CA LEU A 59 -12.64 -7.38 -7.68
C LEU A 59 -13.34 -8.35 -8.65
N GLY A 60 -13.47 -9.61 -8.23
CA GLY A 60 -14.07 -10.67 -9.06
C GLY A 60 -14.44 -11.94 -8.28
N LYS A 61 -15.11 -12.88 -8.95
CA LYS A 61 -15.73 -14.08 -8.34
C LYS A 61 -14.76 -15.13 -7.79
N HIS A 62 -13.45 -14.97 -7.97
CA HIS A 62 -12.46 -15.94 -7.52
C HIS A 62 -11.27 -15.24 -6.91
N LYS A 63 -10.86 -15.70 -5.71
CA LYS A 63 -9.55 -15.49 -5.09
C LYS A 63 -8.46 -16.00 -6.03
N SER A 64 -8.21 -15.28 -7.11
CA SER A 64 -7.26 -15.72 -8.12
C SER A 64 -5.86 -15.55 -7.53
N ALA A 65 -4.97 -16.52 -7.78
CA ALA A 65 -3.55 -16.32 -7.54
C ALA A 65 -3.05 -15.00 -8.17
N ALA A 66 -3.71 -14.54 -9.24
CA ALA A 66 -3.48 -13.25 -9.87
C ALA A 66 -3.72 -12.05 -8.94
N TYR A 67 -4.73 -12.06 -8.06
CA TYR A 67 -4.88 -11.00 -7.04
C TYR A 67 -3.65 -10.91 -6.13
N ASN A 68 -3.27 -12.03 -5.54
CA ASN A 68 -2.12 -12.09 -4.63
C ASN A 68 -0.82 -11.69 -5.34
N MET A 69 -0.66 -12.08 -6.61
CA MET A 69 0.48 -11.67 -7.43
C MET A 69 0.46 -10.16 -7.69
N ALA A 70 -0.67 -9.58 -8.12
CA ALA A 70 -0.78 -8.15 -8.39
C ALA A 70 -0.50 -7.29 -7.14
N VAL A 71 -0.99 -7.71 -5.97
CA VAL A 71 -0.70 -7.02 -4.70
C VAL A 71 0.79 -7.13 -4.36
N ARG A 72 1.39 -8.32 -4.47
CA ARG A 72 2.84 -8.52 -4.23
C ARG A 72 3.70 -7.70 -5.19
N GLU A 73 3.37 -7.68 -6.47
CA GLU A 73 4.08 -6.88 -7.48
C GLU A 73 4.00 -5.39 -7.16
N ARG A 74 2.83 -4.89 -6.74
CA ARG A 74 2.67 -3.48 -6.38
C ARG A 74 3.45 -3.11 -5.11
N ILE A 75 3.51 -4.01 -4.12
CA ILE A 75 4.36 -3.83 -2.93
C ILE A 75 5.84 -3.81 -3.34
N LEU A 76 6.32 -4.82 -4.06
CA LEU A 76 7.72 -4.93 -4.48
C LEU A 76 8.16 -3.80 -5.43
N GLY A 77 7.24 -3.28 -6.24
CA GLY A 77 7.48 -2.13 -7.11
C GLY A 77 7.51 -0.79 -6.37
N THR A 78 7.24 -0.76 -5.05
CA THR A 78 7.29 0.47 -4.25
C THR A 78 8.73 0.81 -3.88
N GLN A 79 9.12 2.06 -4.16
CA GLN A 79 10.45 2.55 -3.81
C GLN A 79 10.74 2.34 -2.32
N GLY A 80 11.89 1.73 -2.03
CA GLY A 80 12.35 1.49 -0.67
C GLY A 80 11.99 0.10 -0.13
N VAL A 81 11.08 -0.64 -0.77
CA VAL A 81 10.83 -2.06 -0.45
C VAL A 81 11.95 -2.91 -1.05
N THR A 82 12.50 -3.82 -0.26
CA THR A 82 13.56 -4.74 -0.71
C THR A 82 13.05 -6.18 -0.84
N GLU A 83 12.18 -6.62 0.07
CA GLU A 83 11.56 -7.95 0.04
C GLU A 83 10.26 -7.99 0.84
N ILE A 84 9.43 -8.98 0.54
CA ILE A 84 8.23 -9.33 1.32
C ILE A 84 8.57 -10.56 2.15
N LEU A 85 8.54 -10.43 3.47
CA LEU A 85 8.79 -11.52 4.42
C LEU A 85 7.55 -12.37 4.64
N GLU A 86 6.42 -11.70 4.83
CA GLU A 86 5.12 -12.35 5.05
C GLU A 86 4.04 -11.60 4.28
N PHE A 87 3.06 -12.33 3.77
CA PHE A 87 1.92 -11.75 3.07
C PHE A 87 0.68 -12.60 3.25
N THR A 88 -0.38 -11.98 3.78
CA THR A 88 -1.67 -12.60 4.01
C THR A 88 -2.79 -11.71 3.47
N THR A 89 -3.91 -12.34 3.11
CA THR A 89 -5.09 -11.67 2.58
C THR A 89 -6.34 -12.25 3.21
N GLU A 90 -7.23 -11.38 3.66
CA GLU A 90 -8.50 -11.72 4.27
C GLU A 90 -9.64 -11.10 3.47
N TYR A 91 -10.64 -11.90 3.10
CA TYR A 91 -11.83 -11.42 2.41
C TYR A 91 -13.01 -11.42 3.37
N ASN A 92 -13.64 -10.27 3.54
CA ASN A 92 -14.85 -10.13 4.33
C ASN A 92 -16.09 -10.25 3.42
N PRO A 93 -16.87 -11.35 3.50
CA PRO A 93 -18.03 -11.56 2.63
C PRO A 93 -19.20 -10.61 2.92
N THR A 94 -19.28 -10.07 4.13
CA THR A 94 -20.34 -9.15 4.56
C THR A 94 -20.14 -7.77 3.95
N THR A 95 -18.91 -7.25 4.01
CA THR A 95 -18.57 -5.93 3.45
C THR A 95 -18.08 -5.99 2.00
N ARG A 96 -17.77 -7.19 1.50
CA ARG A 96 -17.17 -7.45 0.18
C ARG A 96 -15.83 -6.74 -0.03
N ARG A 97 -15.05 -6.62 1.04
CA ARG A 97 -13.74 -5.98 1.07
C ARG A 97 -12.63 -7.01 1.23
N VAL A 98 -11.47 -6.73 0.65
CA VAL A 98 -10.27 -7.54 0.85
C VAL A 98 -9.25 -6.73 1.62
N THR A 99 -8.80 -7.24 2.76
CA THR A 99 -7.69 -6.68 3.51
C THR A 99 -6.44 -7.50 3.22
N PHE A 100 -5.33 -6.84 2.94
CA PHE A 100 -4.03 -7.51 2.91
C PHE A 100 -3.15 -6.99 4.05
N THR A 101 -2.32 -7.89 4.56
CA THR A 101 -1.29 -7.59 5.55
C THR A 101 0.03 -8.14 5.03
N ALA A 102 1.05 -7.28 4.99
CA ALA A 102 2.38 -7.63 4.51
C ALA A 102 3.43 -7.18 5.52
N THR A 103 4.34 -8.09 5.88
CA THR A 103 5.58 -7.73 6.57
C THR A 103 6.66 -7.60 5.51
N ILE A 104 7.28 -6.43 5.43
CA ILE A 104 8.23 -6.07 4.39
C ILE A 104 9.54 -5.62 4.99
N ASN A 105 10.64 -6.00 4.35
CA ASN A 105 11.92 -5.38 4.59
C ASN A 105 12.08 -4.19 3.65
N THR A 106 12.67 -3.13 4.19
CA THR A 106 12.89 -1.89 3.48
C THR A 106 14.36 -1.48 3.60
N LEU A 107 14.77 -0.48 2.82
CA LEU A 107 16.10 0.14 2.94
C LEU A 107 16.39 0.70 4.35
N TYR A 108 15.36 0.88 5.18
CA TYR A 108 15.44 1.54 6.48
C TYR A 108 15.11 0.61 7.66
N GLY A 109 14.79 -0.66 7.39
CA GLY A 109 14.37 -1.65 8.39
C GLY A 109 13.07 -2.37 8.04
N GLU A 110 12.63 -3.26 8.92
CA GLU A 110 11.40 -4.04 8.77
C GLU A 110 10.17 -3.22 9.18
N THR A 111 9.04 -3.41 8.49
CA THR A 111 7.75 -2.84 8.87
C THR A 111 6.59 -3.71 8.41
N THR A 112 5.44 -3.55 9.05
CA THR A 112 4.17 -4.16 8.61
C THR A 112 3.31 -3.11 7.93
N VAL A 113 2.64 -3.51 6.84
CA VAL A 113 1.64 -2.72 6.13
C VAL A 113 0.33 -3.49 6.09
N THR A 114 -0.74 -2.82 6.51
CA THR A 114 -2.11 -3.29 6.31
C THR A 114 -2.86 -2.27 5.46
N SER A 115 -3.55 -2.74 4.43
CA SER A 115 -4.41 -1.90 3.59
C SER A 115 -5.60 -2.70 3.09
N GLU A 116 -6.66 -1.97 2.75
CA GLU A 116 -7.95 -2.51 2.33
C GLU A 116 -8.23 -2.11 0.88
N ALA A 117 -8.82 -3.05 0.15
CA ALA A 117 -9.28 -2.95 -1.22
C ALA A 117 -10.81 -3.16 -1.31
#